data_AF-A0A7S2I132-F1
#
_entry.id   AF-A0A7S2I132-F1
#
_cell.length_a   1.000
_cell.length_b   1.000
_cell.length_c   1.000
_cell.angle_alpha   90.00
_cell.angle_beta   90.00
_cell.angle_gamma   90.00
#
_symmetry.space_group_name_H-M   'P 1'
#
loop_
_entity.id
_entity.type
_entity.pdbx_description
1 polymer ?
#
loop_
_entity_poly.entity_id
_entity_poly.type
_entity_poly.pdbx_seq_one_letter_code
_entity_poly.pdbx_strand_id
1 'polypeptide(L)'
;AGAGVLVEAGTFAADALGGDFVVWQGGGPAGETFERAAKLVHGLSRSKCVSQASVQSLANQGVQAVIDAGFADPTGVGWAVRAGASEVVVYLDNEATNVPKMLAFLFGQSFKYEYRMGIHEEAPPVFDMLAEQMMDEYARFPQLTLREGVEFLTAISVGTLRVHTVDNDVWGIPGGTAVTLHVVGVASKVSMGQLQDLNNYGTFIQEVIETIAAPENAELVHGKMMPWFSAPGSGVLGCGCGSPARSS
;
A
#
# COMPACT_ATOMS: atom_id res chain seq x y z
N ALA A 1 -5.76 -17.24 -21.49
CA ALA A 1 -4.51 -16.54 -21.83
C ALA A 1 -3.68 -16.50 -20.56
N GLY A 2 -2.53 -17.15 -20.54
CA GLY A 2 -1.66 -17.16 -19.36
C GLY A 2 -1.24 -15.72 -19.08
N ALA A 3 -1.58 -15.24 -17.88
CA ALA A 3 -1.05 -13.99 -17.39
C ALA A 3 0.42 -14.28 -17.07
N GLY A 4 1.28 -14.08 -18.07
CA GLY A 4 2.70 -14.11 -17.87
C GLY A 4 3.03 -12.95 -16.96
N VAL A 5 3.53 -13.25 -15.76
CA VAL A 5 4.54 -12.41 -15.14
C VAL A 5 5.51 -12.07 -16.28
N LEU A 6 5.57 -10.81 -16.69
CA LEU A 6 6.64 -10.33 -17.55
C LEU A 6 7.93 -10.69 -16.81
N VAL A 7 8.51 -11.83 -17.16
CA VAL A 7 9.93 -12.11 -16.91
C VAL A 7 10.70 -10.85 -17.26
N GLU A 8 11.81 -10.58 -16.58
CA GLU A 8 12.68 -9.40 -16.76
C GLU A 8 12.71 -8.86 -18.22
N ALA A 9 12.84 -9.76 -19.21
CA ALA A 9 12.76 -9.46 -20.64
C ALA A 9 11.46 -8.76 -21.12
N GLY A 10 10.29 -9.14 -20.62
CA GLY A 10 9.00 -8.55 -20.92
C GLY A 10 8.83 -7.15 -20.34
N THR A 11 9.31 -6.91 -19.11
CA THR A 11 9.32 -5.58 -18.50
C THR A 11 10.26 -4.66 -19.27
N PHE A 12 11.46 -5.13 -19.59
CA PHE A 12 12.41 -4.40 -20.45
C PHE A 12 11.84 -4.10 -21.84
N ALA A 13 11.15 -5.05 -22.47
CA ALA A 13 10.55 -4.84 -23.78
C ALA A 13 9.46 -3.76 -23.75
N ALA A 14 8.70 -3.71 -22.67
CA ALA A 14 7.56 -2.82 -22.54
C ALA A 14 8.00 -1.40 -22.10
N ASP A 15 9.02 -1.30 -21.25
CA ASP A 15 9.75 -0.06 -20.98
C ASP A 15 10.44 0.48 -22.25
N ALA A 16 11.03 -0.40 -23.08
CA ALA A 16 11.68 -0.01 -24.34
C ALA A 16 10.68 0.54 -25.38
N LEU A 17 9.39 0.18 -25.28
CA LEU A 17 8.31 0.76 -26.07
C LEU A 17 7.78 2.09 -25.49
N GLY A 18 8.35 2.55 -24.37
CA GLY A 18 7.90 3.74 -23.67
C GLY A 18 6.57 3.56 -22.93
N GLY A 19 6.17 2.32 -22.66
CA GLY A 19 5.02 2.04 -21.80
C GLY A 19 5.44 2.15 -20.34
N ASP A 20 4.94 3.15 -19.63
CA ASP A 20 5.07 3.19 -18.16
C ASP A 20 3.98 2.30 -17.57
N PHE A 21 4.34 1.11 -17.09
CA PHE A 21 3.40 0.23 -16.38
C PHE A 21 3.07 0.75 -14.99
N VAL A 22 3.87 1.71 -14.52
CA VAL A 22 3.72 2.30 -13.21
C VAL A 22 2.97 3.61 -13.32
N VAL A 23 1.84 3.69 -12.63
CA VAL A 23 1.15 4.96 -12.46
C VAL A 23 1.81 5.67 -11.29
N TRP A 24 2.42 6.82 -11.52
CA TRP A 24 3.05 7.62 -10.48
C TRP A 24 2.10 8.68 -9.96
N GLN A 25 2.01 8.87 -8.64
CA GLN A 25 1.35 10.02 -8.02
C GLN A 25 2.33 10.81 -7.18
N GLY A 26 2.03 12.09 -6.95
CA GLY A 26 2.78 12.96 -6.06
C GLY A 26 1.91 14.13 -5.58
N GLY A 27 2.50 15.01 -4.79
CA GLY A 27 1.90 16.25 -4.32
C GLY A 27 1.59 17.22 -5.46
N GLY A 28 0.44 17.87 -5.36
CA GLY A 28 -0.01 18.86 -6.33
C GLY A 28 -1.51 19.13 -6.20
N PRO A 29 -2.05 20.11 -6.96
CA PRO A 29 -3.49 20.31 -7.07
C PRO A 29 -4.19 19.04 -7.58
N ALA A 30 -5.46 18.87 -7.17
CA ALA A 30 -6.29 17.78 -7.68
C ALA A 30 -6.35 17.82 -9.22
N GLY A 31 -6.14 16.67 -9.87
CA GLY A 31 -6.09 16.54 -11.33
C GLY A 31 -4.70 16.67 -11.94
N GLU A 32 -3.70 17.17 -11.21
CA GLU A 32 -2.31 17.29 -11.71
C GLU A 32 -1.33 16.31 -11.05
N THR A 33 -1.74 15.65 -9.96
CA THR A 33 -0.88 14.81 -9.11
C THR A 33 -0.17 13.70 -9.90
N PHE A 34 -0.88 13.06 -10.83
CA PHE A 34 -0.33 11.98 -11.66
C PHE A 34 0.60 12.49 -12.76
N GLU A 35 0.17 13.50 -13.51
CA GLU A 35 0.97 14.04 -14.63
C GLU A 35 2.29 14.64 -14.14
N ARG A 36 2.27 15.36 -13.00
CA ARG A 36 3.47 15.94 -12.40
C ARG A 36 4.44 14.87 -11.92
N ALA A 37 3.94 13.85 -11.23
CA ALA A 37 4.77 12.73 -10.78
C ALA A 37 5.39 11.98 -11.96
N ALA A 38 4.59 11.64 -12.97
CA ALA A 38 5.05 11.00 -14.19
C ALA A 38 6.12 11.86 -14.92
N LYS A 39 5.94 13.17 -15.01
CA LYS A 39 6.95 14.08 -15.58
C LYS A 39 8.27 14.06 -14.82
N LEU A 40 8.23 14.01 -13.50
CA LEU A 40 9.44 13.95 -12.67
C LEU A 40 10.18 12.62 -12.86
N VAL A 41 9.46 11.50 -12.87
CA VAL A 41 10.03 10.16 -13.10
C VAL A 41 10.57 10.02 -14.52
N HIS A 42 9.80 10.44 -15.53
CA HIS A 42 10.26 10.46 -16.92
C HIS A 42 11.46 11.38 -17.15
N GLY A 43 11.52 12.52 -16.45
CA GLY A 43 12.66 13.44 -16.52
C GLY A 43 13.93 12.78 -16.00
N LEU A 44 13.82 11.97 -14.94
CA LEU A 44 14.91 11.17 -14.39
C LEU A 44 15.32 10.03 -15.33
N SER A 45 14.36 9.26 -15.87
CA SER A 45 14.66 8.10 -16.73
C SER A 45 15.33 8.48 -18.05
N ARG A 46 15.12 9.71 -18.53
CA ARG A 46 15.76 10.26 -19.74
C ARG A 46 17.05 11.03 -19.46
N SER A 47 17.38 11.29 -18.20
CA SER A 47 18.61 11.99 -17.84
C SER A 47 19.81 11.07 -17.99
N LYS A 48 20.92 11.59 -18.52
CA LYS A 48 22.20 10.84 -18.57
C LYS A 48 22.78 10.59 -17.17
N CYS A 49 22.38 11.40 -16.19
CA CYS A 49 22.83 11.29 -14.80
C CYS A 49 21.66 11.54 -13.84
N VAL A 50 21.53 10.70 -12.82
CA VAL A 50 20.68 10.98 -11.65
C VAL A 50 21.49 11.82 -10.66
N SER A 51 20.94 12.96 -10.25
CA SER A 51 21.57 13.87 -9.28
C SER A 51 20.82 13.86 -7.95
N GLN A 52 21.48 14.27 -6.85
CA GLN A 52 20.82 14.44 -5.56
C GLN A 52 19.64 15.41 -5.65
N ALA A 53 19.77 16.48 -6.45
CA ALA A 53 18.70 17.46 -6.65
C ALA A 53 17.45 16.84 -7.31
N SER A 54 17.63 15.95 -8.28
CA SER A 54 16.51 15.26 -8.93
C SER A 54 15.83 14.24 -7.99
N VAL A 55 16.59 13.55 -7.13
CA VAL A 55 16.03 12.67 -6.10
C VAL A 55 15.26 13.48 -5.05
N GLN A 56 15.84 14.60 -4.59
CA GLN A 56 15.17 15.50 -3.65
C GLN A 56 13.88 16.08 -4.24
N SER A 57 13.84 16.32 -5.56
CA SER A 57 12.63 16.81 -6.23
C SER A 57 11.50 15.78 -6.20
N LEU A 58 11.80 14.49 -6.38
CA LEU A 58 10.80 13.41 -6.19
C LEU A 58 10.31 13.38 -4.75
N ALA A 59 11.24 13.39 -3.79
CA ALA A 59 10.91 13.31 -2.37
C ALA A 59 10.05 14.49 -1.90
N ASN A 60 10.41 15.72 -2.28
CA ASN A 60 9.67 16.93 -1.96
C ASN A 60 8.25 16.94 -2.56
N GLN A 61 8.07 16.22 -3.66
CA GLN A 61 6.76 16.05 -4.31
C GLN A 61 6.09 14.76 -3.86
N GLY A 62 6.61 14.03 -2.86
CA GLY A 62 6.03 12.78 -2.37
C GLY A 62 5.72 11.79 -3.50
N VAL A 63 6.59 11.71 -4.51
CA VAL A 63 6.33 10.86 -5.67
C VAL A 63 6.40 9.39 -5.26
N GLN A 64 5.34 8.66 -5.55
CA GLN A 64 5.22 7.22 -5.28
C GLN A 64 4.51 6.51 -6.43
N ALA A 65 4.92 5.27 -6.68
CA ALA A 65 4.20 4.36 -7.56
C ALA A 65 2.84 4.02 -6.93
N VAL A 66 1.79 3.99 -7.73
CA VAL A 66 0.41 3.67 -7.32
C VAL A 66 0.00 2.29 -7.80
N ILE A 67 0.55 1.85 -8.93
CA ILE A 67 0.29 0.53 -9.49
C ILE A 67 1.64 -0.02 -9.94
N ASP A 68 2.08 -1.08 -9.31
CA ASP A 68 3.07 -1.99 -9.85
C ASP A 68 2.27 -3.19 -10.36
N ALA A 69 2.45 -3.59 -11.62
CA ALA A 69 1.70 -4.67 -12.27
C ALA A 69 1.98 -6.09 -11.70
N GLY A 70 2.20 -6.22 -10.39
CA GLY A 70 2.38 -7.46 -9.64
C GLY A 70 3.82 -7.96 -9.55
N PHE A 71 4.80 -7.10 -9.86
CA PHE A 71 6.24 -7.39 -9.89
C PHE A 71 7.00 -6.94 -8.63
N ALA A 72 6.51 -5.93 -7.89
CA ALA A 72 7.01 -5.57 -6.57
C ALA A 72 6.04 -6.00 -5.46
N ASP A 73 6.45 -5.77 -4.21
CA ASP A 73 5.61 -5.84 -3.03
C ASP A 73 4.27 -5.13 -3.28
N PRO A 74 3.18 -5.90 -3.52
CA PRO A 74 1.90 -5.33 -3.92
C PRO A 74 1.19 -4.63 -2.75
N THR A 75 1.75 -4.70 -1.55
CA THR A 75 1.23 -4.03 -0.36
C THR A 75 1.90 -2.68 -0.10
N GLY A 76 3.06 -2.42 -0.71
CA GLY A 76 3.88 -1.22 -0.48
C GLY A 76 4.59 -1.15 0.89
N VAL A 77 4.40 -2.14 1.76
CA VAL A 77 4.94 -2.18 3.12
C VAL A 77 6.47 -2.28 3.13
N GLY A 78 7.05 -3.17 2.33
CA GLY A 78 8.50 -3.34 2.18
C GLY A 78 9.18 -2.06 1.69
N TRP A 79 8.54 -1.33 0.77
CA TRP A 79 9.03 -0.01 0.34
C TRP A 79 9.00 1.03 1.47
N ALA A 80 7.91 1.07 2.24
CA ALA A 80 7.80 1.98 3.38
C ALA A 80 8.86 1.67 4.46
N VAL A 81 9.05 0.40 4.79
CA VAL A 81 10.07 -0.06 5.75
C VAL A 81 11.47 0.26 5.25
N ARG A 82 11.77 0.01 3.97
CA ARG A 82 13.03 0.41 3.33
C ARG A 82 13.29 1.91 3.44
N ALA A 83 12.25 2.73 3.32
CA ALA A 83 12.35 4.18 3.49
C ALA A 83 12.55 4.61 4.96
N GLY A 84 12.58 3.67 5.90
CA GLY A 84 12.83 3.91 7.32
C GLY A 84 11.56 4.01 8.17
N ALA A 85 10.39 3.63 7.65
CA ALA A 85 9.16 3.64 8.44
C ALA A 85 9.17 2.52 9.49
N SER A 86 8.96 2.87 10.75
CA SER A 86 8.75 1.93 11.87
C SER A 86 7.27 1.72 12.22
N GLU A 87 6.38 2.48 11.59
CA GLU A 87 4.93 2.39 11.74
C GLU A 87 4.30 2.60 10.36
N VAL A 88 3.51 1.63 9.91
CA VAL A 88 2.96 1.61 8.56
C VAL A 88 1.47 1.28 8.64
N VAL A 89 0.64 2.07 7.99
CA VAL A 89 -0.76 1.72 7.75
C VAL A 89 -0.88 1.08 6.38
N VAL A 90 -1.38 -0.14 6.34
CA VAL A 90 -1.57 -0.92 5.11
C VAL A 90 -3.06 -1.17 4.88
N TYR A 91 -3.53 -0.78 3.70
CA TYR A 91 -4.89 -1.03 3.23
C TYR A 91 -4.84 -2.16 2.18
N LEU A 92 -5.45 -3.30 2.48
CA LEU A 92 -5.37 -4.51 1.68
C LEU A 92 -6.68 -4.81 0.97
N ASP A 93 -6.58 -5.29 -0.27
CA ASP A 93 -7.64 -6.03 -0.96
C ASP A 93 -7.43 -7.53 -0.74
N ASN A 94 -8.36 -8.18 -0.04
CA ASN A 94 -8.26 -9.59 0.38
C ASN A 94 -9.16 -10.54 -0.44
N GLU A 95 -9.62 -10.11 -1.62
CA GLU A 95 -10.64 -10.81 -2.41
C GLU A 95 -11.88 -11.17 -1.57
N ALA A 96 -12.72 -12.10 -2.02
CA ALA A 96 -13.94 -12.48 -1.32
C ALA A 96 -13.71 -13.34 -0.05
N THR A 97 -12.46 -13.79 0.18
CA THR A 97 -12.15 -14.74 1.26
C THR A 97 -11.70 -14.08 2.55
N ASN A 98 -11.39 -12.78 2.51
CA ASN A 98 -10.81 -12.05 3.62
C ASN A 98 -9.50 -12.68 4.16
N VAL A 99 -8.69 -13.25 3.27
CA VAL A 99 -7.38 -13.82 3.59
C VAL A 99 -6.29 -12.91 3.02
N PRO A 100 -5.36 -12.38 3.82
CA PRO A 100 -4.37 -11.40 3.38
C PRO A 100 -3.17 -12.07 2.71
N LYS A 101 -3.40 -12.82 1.63
CA LYS A 101 -2.37 -13.59 0.91
C LYS A 101 -1.21 -12.71 0.44
N MET A 102 -1.51 -11.52 -0.05
CA MET A 102 -0.50 -10.58 -0.53
C MET A 102 0.42 -10.09 0.59
N LEU A 103 -0.13 -9.82 1.78
CA LEU A 103 0.66 -9.46 2.94
C LEU A 103 1.55 -10.61 3.40
N ALA A 104 1.06 -11.86 3.32
CA ALA A 104 1.81 -13.06 3.72
C ALA A 104 3.12 -13.25 2.97
N PHE A 105 3.26 -12.73 1.75
CA PHE A 105 4.50 -12.80 0.99
C PHE A 105 5.66 -12.03 1.62
N LEU A 106 5.38 -11.10 2.54
CA LEU A 106 6.41 -10.38 3.28
C LEU A 106 6.97 -11.14 4.49
N PHE A 107 6.45 -12.33 4.78
CA PHE A 107 6.73 -13.09 5.99
C PHE A 107 7.46 -14.40 5.67
N GLY A 108 8.16 -14.96 6.66
CA GLY A 108 8.92 -16.20 6.49
C GLY A 108 8.05 -17.39 6.08
N GLN A 109 8.58 -18.27 5.24
CA GLN A 109 7.90 -19.47 4.72
C GLN A 109 6.60 -19.20 3.94
N SER A 110 6.50 -18.03 3.30
CA SER A 110 5.32 -17.62 2.53
C SER A 110 5.05 -18.48 1.29
N PHE A 111 6.04 -19.24 0.80
CA PHE A 111 5.92 -20.17 -0.34
C PHE A 111 4.81 -21.22 -0.19
N LYS A 112 4.31 -21.44 1.04
CA LYS A 112 3.17 -22.33 1.32
C LYS A 112 1.83 -21.78 0.82
N TYR A 113 1.75 -20.48 0.53
CA TYR A 113 0.53 -19.83 0.09
C TYR A 113 0.56 -19.67 -1.44
N GLU A 114 -0.33 -20.40 -2.13
CA GLU A 114 -0.46 -20.29 -3.58
C GLU A 114 -0.96 -18.90 -3.99
N TYR A 115 -0.23 -18.29 -4.94
CA TYR A 115 -0.72 -17.14 -5.69
C TYR A 115 -1.33 -17.60 -7.01
N ARG A 116 -2.39 -16.92 -7.48
CA ARG A 116 -3.09 -17.28 -8.73
C ARG A 116 -2.18 -17.32 -9.96
N MET A 117 -1.03 -16.66 -9.91
CA MET A 117 -0.04 -16.59 -10.98
C MET A 117 1.07 -17.67 -10.88
N GLY A 118 1.00 -18.56 -9.89
CA GLY A 118 1.94 -19.64 -9.67
C GLY A 118 2.58 -19.62 -8.27
N ILE A 119 3.39 -20.64 -7.99
CA ILE A 119 4.25 -20.69 -6.80
C ILE A 119 5.39 -19.71 -7.07
N HIS A 120 5.45 -18.62 -6.29
CA HIS A 120 6.67 -17.82 -6.25
C HIS A 120 7.77 -18.67 -5.60
N GLU A 121 8.89 -18.85 -6.30
CA GLU A 121 10.14 -19.25 -5.65
C GLU A 121 10.39 -18.29 -4.47
N GLU A 122 10.93 -18.81 -3.38
CA GLU A 122 11.04 -18.17 -2.06
C GLU A 122 11.36 -16.67 -2.15
N ALA A 123 10.33 -15.82 -2.15
CA ALA A 123 10.53 -14.39 -2.11
C ALA A 123 11.25 -14.06 -0.80
N PRO A 124 12.34 -13.26 -0.84
CA PRO A 124 13.08 -12.95 0.38
C PRO A 124 12.15 -12.18 1.33
N PRO A 125 11.87 -12.70 2.53
CA PRO A 125 10.90 -12.10 3.43
C PRO A 125 11.38 -10.73 3.91
N VAL A 126 10.45 -9.85 4.29
CA VAL A 126 10.75 -8.58 4.94
C VAL A 126 10.74 -8.73 6.45
N PHE A 127 9.89 -9.60 6.99
CA PHE A 127 9.69 -9.81 8.42
C PHE A 127 10.09 -11.20 8.89
N ASP A 128 10.53 -11.29 10.15
CA ASP A 128 11.01 -12.53 10.78
C ASP A 128 9.89 -13.48 11.23
N MET A 129 8.68 -12.94 11.45
CA MET A 129 7.46 -13.68 11.74
C MET A 129 7.13 -14.64 10.59
N LEU A 130 6.66 -15.85 10.91
CA LEU A 130 6.20 -16.80 9.90
C LEU A 130 4.85 -16.36 9.31
N ALA A 131 4.66 -16.61 8.02
CA ALA A 131 3.42 -16.27 7.33
C ALA A 131 2.18 -16.94 7.97
N GLU A 132 2.32 -18.17 8.49
CA GLU A 132 1.26 -18.87 9.24
C GLU A 132 0.88 -18.16 10.54
N GLN A 133 1.87 -17.68 11.29
CA GLN A 133 1.62 -16.90 12.51
C GLN A 133 0.93 -15.58 12.20
N MET A 134 1.35 -14.90 11.11
CA MET A 134 0.69 -13.69 10.65
C MET A 134 -0.78 -13.96 10.29
N MET A 135 -1.07 -15.02 9.54
CA MET A 135 -2.44 -15.41 9.20
C MET A 135 -3.29 -15.68 10.43
N ASP A 136 -2.73 -16.39 11.42
CA ASP A 136 -3.40 -16.67 12.68
C ASP A 136 -3.69 -15.39 13.49
N GLU A 137 -2.78 -14.42 13.49
CA GLU A 137 -3.01 -13.12 14.11
C GLU A 137 -4.09 -12.32 13.36
N TYR A 138 -4.01 -12.28 12.04
CA TYR A 138 -4.98 -11.59 11.20
C TYR A 138 -6.40 -12.16 11.38
N ALA A 139 -6.55 -13.48 11.45
CA ALA A 139 -7.84 -14.14 11.64
C ALA A 139 -8.53 -13.76 12.96
N ARG A 140 -7.78 -13.23 13.94
CA ARG A 140 -8.31 -12.74 15.22
C ARG A 140 -8.64 -11.25 15.20
N PHE A 141 -8.38 -10.55 14.09
CA PHE A 141 -8.71 -9.14 14.00
C PHE A 141 -10.23 -8.93 14.11
N PRO A 142 -10.68 -7.92 14.86
CA PRO A 142 -12.08 -7.55 14.86
C PRO A 142 -12.49 -7.11 13.45
N GLN A 143 -13.71 -7.50 13.07
CA GLN A 143 -14.34 -7.12 11.81
C GLN A 143 -15.41 -6.07 12.06
N LEU A 144 -15.57 -5.15 11.11
CA LEU A 144 -16.69 -4.22 11.10
C LEU A 144 -17.99 -4.98 10.80
N THR A 145 -19.08 -4.54 11.45
CA THR A 145 -20.42 -5.03 11.18
C THR A 145 -20.87 -4.51 9.82
N LEU A 146 -21.19 -5.41 8.89
CA LEU A 146 -21.71 -5.05 7.58
C LEU A 146 -23.19 -4.67 7.68
N ARG A 147 -23.62 -3.71 6.86
CA ARG A 147 -25.03 -3.37 6.72
C ARG A 147 -25.81 -4.52 6.08
N GLU A 148 -27.10 -4.63 6.39
CA GLU A 148 -27.99 -5.51 5.64
C GLU A 148 -28.06 -5.13 4.16
N GLY A 149 -28.06 -6.13 3.29
CA GLY A 149 -28.20 -5.93 1.84
C GLY A 149 -26.90 -5.57 1.11
N VAL A 150 -25.73 -5.63 1.76
CA VAL A 150 -24.45 -5.54 1.04
C VAL A 150 -24.34 -6.66 0.00
N GLU A 151 -23.96 -6.29 -1.22
CA GLU A 151 -23.86 -7.19 -2.36
C GLU A 151 -22.42 -7.65 -2.58
N PHE A 152 -21.47 -6.71 -2.55
CA PHE A 152 -20.09 -6.93 -2.97
C PHE A 152 -19.11 -7.05 -1.81
N LEU A 153 -19.22 -6.16 -0.82
CA LEU A 153 -18.39 -6.16 0.38
C LEU A 153 -18.69 -7.40 1.22
N THR A 154 -17.63 -8.12 1.60
CA THR A 154 -17.73 -9.38 2.36
C THR A 154 -17.13 -9.31 3.74
N ALA A 155 -16.16 -8.41 3.98
CA ALA A 155 -15.62 -8.11 5.31
C ALA A 155 -14.75 -6.85 5.29
N ILE A 156 -14.60 -6.22 6.46
CA ILE A 156 -13.51 -5.26 6.75
C ILE A 156 -12.88 -5.65 8.09
N SER A 157 -11.63 -6.10 8.09
CA SER A 157 -10.90 -6.46 9.32
C SER A 157 -9.90 -5.38 9.70
N VAL A 158 -9.79 -5.08 11.00
CA VAL A 158 -9.00 -3.96 11.51
C VAL A 158 -8.09 -4.40 12.66
N GLY A 159 -6.78 -4.41 12.44
CA GLY A 159 -5.83 -4.91 13.43
C GLY A 159 -4.44 -4.30 13.39
N THR A 160 -3.59 -4.77 14.30
CA THR A 160 -2.20 -4.38 14.37
C THR A 160 -1.34 -5.63 14.49
N LEU A 161 -0.30 -5.72 13.66
CA LEU A 161 0.79 -6.68 13.81
C LEU A 161 2.02 -5.95 14.35
N ARG A 162 2.78 -6.63 15.21
CA ARG A 162 4.07 -6.14 15.71
C ARG A 162 5.14 -7.14 15.29
N VAL A 163 6.04 -6.69 14.43
CA VAL A 163 6.97 -7.56 13.70
C VAL A 163 8.38 -6.99 13.76
N HIS A 164 9.39 -7.80 13.47
CA HIS A 164 10.75 -7.33 13.25
C HIS A 164 11.18 -7.62 11.82
N THR A 165 12.02 -6.77 11.26
CA THR A 165 12.60 -7.01 9.94
C THR A 165 13.62 -8.15 9.98
N VAL A 166 13.80 -8.83 8.85
CA VAL A 166 14.99 -9.65 8.59
C VAL A 166 15.97 -8.88 7.70
N ASP A 167 17.23 -9.30 7.69
CA ASP A 167 18.19 -8.81 6.70
C ASP A 167 17.69 -9.19 5.30
N ASN A 168 17.48 -8.18 4.46
CA ASN A 168 17.00 -8.39 3.11
C ASN A 168 17.77 -7.53 2.12
N ASP A 169 18.81 -8.12 1.52
CA ASP A 169 19.72 -7.47 0.59
C ASP A 169 19.02 -6.98 -0.69
N VAL A 170 17.97 -7.67 -1.14
CA VAL A 170 17.20 -7.28 -2.34
C VAL A 170 16.55 -5.91 -2.14
N TRP A 171 16.05 -5.68 -0.92
CA TRP A 171 15.36 -4.43 -0.57
C TRP A 171 16.28 -3.44 0.15
N GLY A 172 17.47 -3.85 0.59
CA GLY A 172 18.36 -3.04 1.41
C GLY A 172 17.77 -2.74 2.80
N ILE A 173 16.99 -3.68 3.35
CA ILE A 173 16.37 -3.56 4.66
C ILE A 173 17.27 -4.25 5.69
N PRO A 174 17.74 -3.55 6.74
CA PRO A 174 18.49 -4.19 7.82
C PRO A 174 17.54 -4.99 8.72
N GLY A 175 18.01 -6.13 9.22
CA GLY A 175 17.29 -6.97 10.17
C GLY A 175 17.19 -6.36 11.56
N GLY A 176 16.20 -6.84 12.33
CA GLY A 176 16.00 -6.50 13.74
C GLY A 176 15.30 -5.16 13.99
N THR A 177 14.83 -4.46 12.96
CA THR A 177 14.06 -3.21 13.14
C THR A 177 12.63 -3.55 13.56
N ALA A 178 12.19 -3.04 14.71
CA ALA A 178 10.81 -3.18 15.15
C ALA A 178 9.87 -2.33 14.29
N VAL A 179 8.84 -2.96 13.72
CA VAL A 179 7.84 -2.33 12.86
C VAL A 179 6.43 -2.63 13.38
N THR A 180 5.58 -1.60 13.44
CA THR A 180 4.15 -1.72 13.73
C THR A 180 3.36 -1.61 12.43
N LEU A 181 2.60 -2.65 12.08
CA LEU A 181 1.73 -2.65 10.91
C LEU A 181 0.27 -2.48 11.35
N HIS A 182 -0.36 -1.39 10.95
CA HIS A 182 -1.78 -1.15 11.11
C HIS A 182 -2.51 -1.63 9.85
N VAL A 183 -3.29 -2.70 9.99
CA VAL A 183 -3.89 -3.39 8.85
C VAL A 183 -5.38 -3.06 8.78
N VAL A 184 -5.81 -2.56 7.62
CA VAL A 184 -7.20 -2.46 7.20
C VAL A 184 -7.38 -3.39 6.01
N GLY A 185 -7.91 -4.60 6.24
CA GLY A 185 -8.15 -5.56 5.16
C GLY A 185 -9.60 -5.50 4.70
N VAL A 186 -9.82 -5.23 3.42
CA VAL A 186 -11.13 -5.14 2.80
C VAL A 186 -11.31 -6.31 1.85
N ALA A 187 -12.38 -7.07 2.05
CA ALA A 187 -12.68 -8.27 1.29
C ALA A 187 -13.91 -8.03 0.41
N SER A 188 -13.82 -8.34 -0.89
CA SER A 188 -14.88 -8.05 -1.86
C SER A 188 -15.05 -9.14 -2.92
N LYS A 189 -16.27 -9.28 -3.43
CA LYS A 189 -16.57 -10.05 -4.65
C LYS A 189 -16.17 -9.28 -5.93
N VAL A 190 -15.93 -7.97 -5.82
CA VAL A 190 -15.39 -7.15 -6.92
C VAL A 190 -13.88 -7.33 -6.96
N SER A 191 -13.33 -7.63 -8.12
CA SER A 191 -11.91 -7.85 -8.35
C SER A 191 -11.38 -6.95 -9.46
N MET A 192 -10.12 -6.53 -9.40
CA MET A 192 -9.48 -5.71 -10.45
C MET A 192 -9.23 -6.41 -11.79
N GLY A 193 -9.50 -7.73 -11.89
CA GLY A 193 -9.26 -8.52 -13.10
C GLY A 193 -10.53 -9.06 -13.79
N GLN A 194 -10.33 -9.62 -15.00
CA GLN A 194 -11.26 -10.51 -15.72
C GLN A 194 -12.70 -10.01 -15.97
N LEU A 195 -12.89 -9.18 -17.01
CA LEU A 195 -14.23 -8.83 -17.55
C LEU A 195 -15.24 -8.35 -16.49
N GLN A 196 -14.76 -7.79 -15.37
CA GLN A 196 -15.59 -7.25 -14.32
C GLN A 196 -16.43 -6.08 -14.84
N ASP A 197 -17.68 -6.01 -14.36
CA ASP A 197 -18.52 -4.85 -14.61
C ASP A 197 -18.02 -3.68 -13.77
N LEU A 198 -17.39 -2.70 -14.43
CA LEU A 198 -16.87 -1.50 -13.78
C LEU A 198 -17.97 -0.70 -13.06
N ASN A 199 -19.24 -0.89 -13.41
CA ASN A 199 -20.35 -0.26 -12.70
C ASN A 199 -20.49 -0.77 -11.26
N ASN A 200 -20.05 -2.00 -10.97
CA ASN A 200 -20.11 -2.58 -9.62
C ASN A 200 -19.15 -1.90 -8.64
N TYR A 201 -18.09 -1.24 -9.13
CA TYR A 201 -17.15 -0.52 -8.28
C TYR A 201 -17.80 0.64 -7.53
N GLY A 202 -18.71 1.35 -8.17
CA GLY A 202 -19.43 2.45 -7.52
C GLY A 202 -20.22 1.95 -6.30
N THR A 203 -20.96 0.85 -6.49
CA THR A 203 -21.72 0.20 -5.41
C THR A 203 -20.78 -0.33 -4.32
N PHE A 204 -19.71 -1.05 -4.69
CA PHE A 204 -18.73 -1.57 -3.72
C PHE A 204 -18.10 -0.46 -2.87
N ILE A 205 -17.67 0.64 -3.48
CA ILE A 205 -17.10 1.78 -2.73
C ILE A 205 -18.13 2.38 -1.79
N GLN A 206 -19.39 2.52 -2.23
CA GLN A 206 -20.47 2.99 -1.37
C GLN A 206 -20.69 2.05 -0.17
N GLU A 207 -20.67 0.73 -0.36
CA GLU A 207 -20.79 -0.26 0.72
C GLU A 207 -19.64 -0.15 1.73
N VAL A 208 -18.41 0.08 1.27
CA VAL A 208 -17.24 0.32 2.14
C VAL A 208 -17.45 1.59 2.98
N ILE A 209 -17.84 2.70 2.34
CA ILE A 209 -18.08 3.98 3.01
C ILE A 209 -19.18 3.85 4.06
N GLU A 210 -20.32 3.26 3.69
CA GLU A 210 -21.45 3.06 4.59
C GLU A 210 -21.08 2.17 5.77
N THR A 211 -20.33 1.10 5.54
CA THR A 211 -19.87 0.21 6.61
C THR A 211 -18.94 0.95 7.58
N ILE A 212 -17.96 1.71 7.08
CA ILE A 212 -17.04 2.48 7.93
C ILE A 212 -17.79 3.58 8.71
N ALA A 213 -18.78 4.22 8.08
CA ALA A 213 -19.55 5.31 8.69
C ALA A 213 -20.68 4.82 9.61
N ALA A 214 -20.96 3.52 9.66
CA ALA A 214 -22.07 2.97 10.42
C ALA A 214 -21.86 3.19 11.95
N PRO A 215 -22.89 3.65 12.70
CA PRO A 215 -22.75 3.92 14.14
C PRO A 215 -22.26 2.72 14.97
N GLU A 216 -22.68 1.51 14.63
CA GLU A 216 -22.25 0.27 15.27
C GLU A 216 -20.75 -0.02 15.14
N ASN A 217 -20.09 0.61 14.16
CA ASN A 217 -18.66 0.49 13.91
C ASN A 217 -17.84 1.64 14.50
N ALA A 218 -18.50 2.65 15.07
CA ALA A 218 -17.86 3.89 15.52
C ALA A 218 -16.75 3.65 16.56
N GLU A 219 -16.91 2.68 17.46
CA GLU A 219 -15.86 2.36 18.45
C GLU A 219 -14.58 1.87 17.77
N LEU A 220 -14.69 0.90 16.86
CA LEU A 220 -13.51 0.37 16.17
C LEU A 220 -12.91 1.38 15.19
N VAL A 221 -13.77 2.14 14.48
CA VAL A 221 -13.33 3.13 13.49
C VAL A 221 -12.69 4.34 14.17
N HIS A 222 -13.37 5.00 15.11
CA HIS A 222 -12.84 6.20 15.76
C HIS A 222 -11.81 5.89 16.85
N GLY A 223 -11.97 4.78 17.58
CA GLY A 223 -11.09 4.42 18.69
C GLY A 223 -9.80 3.73 18.24
N LYS A 224 -9.80 3.06 17.08
CA LYS A 224 -8.65 2.28 16.60
C LYS A 224 -8.16 2.72 15.23
N MET A 225 -9.03 2.74 14.22
CA MET A 225 -8.60 2.97 12.83
C MET A 225 -8.19 4.41 12.52
N MET A 226 -9.03 5.39 12.84
CA MET A 226 -8.79 6.82 12.55
C MET A 226 -7.51 7.39 13.20
N PRO A 227 -7.14 7.02 14.45
CA PRO A 227 -5.87 7.41 15.04
C PRO A 227 -4.65 7.05 14.19
N TRP A 228 -4.69 5.97 13.41
CA TRP A 228 -3.56 5.57 12.55
C TRP A 228 -3.28 6.55 11.41
N PHE A 229 -4.32 7.26 10.96
CA PHE A 229 -4.22 8.26 9.90
C PHE A 229 -4.03 9.68 10.44
N SER A 230 -4.13 9.84 11.75
CA SER A 230 -3.99 11.12 12.43
C SER A 230 -2.65 11.15 13.14
N ALA A 231 -1.67 11.87 12.59
CA ALA A 231 -0.34 11.94 13.20
C ALA A 231 -0.44 12.35 14.68
N PRO A 232 0.07 11.53 15.63
CA PRO A 232 0.06 11.89 17.04
C PRO A 232 0.98 13.08 17.24
N GLY A 233 0.40 14.27 17.44
CA GLY A 233 1.18 15.44 17.80
C GLY A 233 1.73 16.26 16.64
N SER A 234 1.12 16.25 15.46
CA SER A 234 1.11 17.47 14.62
C SER A 234 0.24 18.54 15.30
N GLY A 235 0.58 18.88 16.56
CA GLY A 235 0.29 20.18 17.10
C GLY A 235 0.76 21.15 16.02
N VAL A 236 -0.21 21.88 15.46
CA VAL A 236 -0.04 22.85 14.39
C VAL A 236 1.38 23.38 14.47
N LEU A 237 2.25 22.95 13.54
CA LEU A 237 3.49 23.66 13.29
C LEU A 237 2.99 25.04 12.92
N GLY A 238 2.93 25.93 13.92
CA GLY A 238 2.60 27.31 13.72
C GLY A 238 3.63 27.76 12.73
N CYS A 239 3.24 27.87 11.46
CA CYS A 239 3.95 28.67 10.49
C CYS A 239 3.92 30.07 11.09
N GLY A 240 4.91 30.35 11.93
CA GLY A 240 5.19 31.65 12.45
C GLY A 240 5.56 32.50 11.27
N CYS A 241 4.55 33.03 10.58
CA CYS A 241 4.67 34.24 9.82
C CYS A 241 5.07 35.30 10.83
N GLY A 242 6.37 35.43 11.06
CA GLY A 242 6.93 36.54 11.79
C GLY A 242 6.42 37.80 11.12
N SER A 243 5.53 38.52 11.81
CA SER A 243 5.14 39.86 11.41
C SER A 243 6.44 40.67 11.24
N PRO A 244 6.72 41.24 10.06
CA PRO A 244 7.89 42.07 9.89
C PRO A 244 7.77 43.26 10.85
N ALA A 245 8.79 43.46 11.68
CA ALA A 245 8.89 44.60 12.57
C ALA A 245 8.75 45.88 11.74
N ARG A 246 7.73 46.70 12.04
CA ARG A 246 7.67 48.07 11.54
C ARG A 246 8.75 48.87 12.26
N SER A 247 9.84 49.17 11.57
CA SER A 247 10.75 50.23 11.98
C SER A 247 10.05 51.58 11.79
N SER A 248 9.90 52.31 12.89
CA SER A 248 9.56 53.72 12.93
C SER A 248 10.74 54.60 12.53
#